data_AF-A0A7X6XEM4-F1
#
_entry.id   AF-A0A7X6XEM4-F1
#
_cell.length_a   1.000
_cell.length_b   1.000
_cell.length_c   1.000
_cell.angle_alpha   90.00
_cell.angle_beta   90.00
_cell.angle_gamma   90.00
#
_symmetry.space_group_name_H-M   'P 1'
#
loop_
_entity.id
_entity.type
_entity.pdbx_description
1 polymer ?
#
loop_
_entity_poly.entity_id
_entity_poly.type
_entity_poly.pdbx_seq_one_letter_code
_entity_poly.pdbx_strand_id
1 'polypeptide(L)'
;MIKIGEDVSERLMLDKAKFWVERTVRSIYKRKEEKQAVSSTIIQAPLKASILTGCIAGESLLSQIIVDKFLYHIPVYRQAKHFKEIGVDIAISSINRWVYALADKLYPLSIAQMRRMLSTNFIQVDETTHKITDRLGSAHKGYIWVVRSVLSPSVFFHYDKGSLFKECGCQDA
;
A
#
# COMPACT_ATOMS: atom_id res chain seq x y z
N MET A 1 -27.71 7.20 -52.90
CA MET A 1 -26.61 6.29 -52.50
C MET A 1 -27.18 5.26 -51.54
N ILE A 2 -26.79 3.99 -51.69
CA ILE A 2 -27.22 2.88 -50.82
C ILE A 2 -25.97 2.36 -50.11
N LYS A 3 -25.99 2.34 -48.78
CA LYS A 3 -24.91 1.81 -47.94
C LYS A 3 -24.89 0.29 -48.05
N ILE A 4 -23.78 -0.29 -48.53
CA ILE A 4 -23.62 -1.74 -48.78
C ILE A 4 -23.11 -2.48 -47.52
N GLY A 5 -22.37 -1.80 -46.64
CA GLY A 5 -21.82 -2.33 -45.41
C GLY A 5 -20.85 -1.35 -44.75
N GLU A 6 -20.26 -1.75 -43.62
CA GLU A 6 -19.18 -1.04 -42.94
C GLU A 6 -18.04 -2.01 -42.68
N ASP A 7 -16.81 -1.55 -42.91
CA ASP A 7 -15.59 -2.24 -42.51
C ASP A 7 -15.08 -1.55 -41.24
N VAL A 8 -15.01 -2.30 -40.13
CA VAL A 8 -14.65 -1.78 -38.80
C VAL A 8 -13.32 -2.39 -38.40
N SER A 9 -12.33 -1.53 -38.14
CA SER A 9 -11.03 -1.93 -37.62
C SER A 9 -10.77 -1.25 -36.28
N GLU A 10 -10.46 -2.04 -35.25
CA GLU A 10 -10.16 -1.55 -33.91
C GLU A 10 -8.65 -1.60 -33.66
N ARG A 11 -8.13 -0.54 -33.02
CA ARG A 11 -6.73 -0.47 -32.59
C ARG A 11 -6.69 -0.07 -31.13
N LEU A 12 -5.96 -0.86 -30.33
CA LEU A 12 -5.73 -0.55 -28.92
C LEU A 12 -4.64 0.52 -28.79
N MET A 13 -4.99 1.63 -28.15
CA MET A 13 -4.06 2.72 -27.82
C MET A 13 -3.81 2.73 -26.31
N LEU A 14 -2.58 3.09 -25.91
CA LEU A 14 -2.18 3.17 -24.51
C LEU A 14 -1.78 4.59 -24.15
N ASP A 15 -2.54 5.21 -23.25
CA ASP A 15 -2.16 6.46 -22.61
C ASP A 15 -1.40 6.17 -21.31
N LYS A 16 -0.25 6.83 -21.13
CA LYS A 16 0.60 6.66 -19.93
C LYS A 16 0.00 7.37 -18.71
N ALA A 17 0.47 6.99 -17.52
CA ALA A 17 0.11 7.65 -16.26
C ALA A 17 0.44 9.15 -16.29
N LYS A 18 -0.49 9.99 -15.84
CA LYS A 18 -0.36 11.46 -15.74
C LYS A 18 -0.23 11.88 -14.28
N PHE A 19 0.79 12.67 -13.97
CA PHE A 19 0.95 13.28 -12.65
C PHE A 19 0.28 14.65 -12.59
N TRP A 20 -0.40 14.93 -11.49
CA TRP A 20 -1.05 16.21 -11.23
C TRP A 20 -1.07 16.47 -9.71
N VAL A 21 -1.24 17.74 -9.32
CA VAL A 21 -1.25 18.16 -7.91
C VAL A 21 -2.63 18.68 -7.55
N GLU A 22 -3.32 17.99 -6.63
CA GLU A 22 -4.54 18.50 -5.99
C GLU A 22 -4.15 19.56 -4.95
N ARG A 23 -4.48 20.83 -5.18
CA ARG A 23 -4.24 21.90 -4.20
C ARG A 23 -5.55 22.28 -3.50
N THR A 24 -5.66 21.92 -2.23
CA THR A 24 -6.77 22.39 -1.38
C THR A 24 -6.33 23.63 -0.59
N VAL A 25 -6.95 24.78 -0.86
CA VAL A 25 -6.69 26.04 -0.13
C VAL A 25 -7.77 26.23 0.93
N ARG A 26 -7.36 26.39 2.20
CA ARG A 26 -8.26 26.66 3.33
C ARG A 26 -7.96 28.04 3.90
N SER A 27 -8.87 28.97 3.70
CA SER A 27 -8.77 30.31 4.29
C SER A 27 -8.85 30.22 5.82
N ILE A 28 -7.98 31.00 6.48
CA ILE A 28 -7.94 31.13 7.93
C ILE A 28 -8.51 32.51 8.26
N TYR A 29 -9.55 32.54 9.10
CA TYR A 29 -10.22 33.77 9.49
C TYR A 29 -9.97 34.07 10.96
N LYS A 30 -9.64 35.33 11.26
CA LYS A 30 -9.65 35.85 12.63
C LYS A 30 -11.02 36.48 12.88
N ARG A 31 -11.71 36.08 13.94
CA ARG A 31 -12.95 36.78 14.34
C ARG A 31 -12.61 38.23 14.71
N LYS A 32 -13.37 39.20 14.20
CA LYS A 32 -13.21 40.61 14.55
C LYS A 32 -13.54 40.76 16.05
N GLU A 33 -12.58 41.25 16.84
CA GLU A 33 -12.73 41.41 18.29
C GLU A 33 -13.62 42.63 18.61
N GLU A 34 -14.53 42.49 19.58
CA GLU A 34 -15.04 43.63 20.34
C GLU A 34 -13.99 44.06 21.37
N LYS A 35 -13.91 45.36 21.67
CA LYS A 35 -12.81 46.07 22.36
C LYS A 35 -12.34 45.52 23.73
N GLN A 36 -12.90 44.42 24.22
CA GLN A 36 -12.61 43.82 25.54
C GLN A 36 -12.33 42.31 25.50
N ALA A 37 -12.19 41.68 24.33
CA ALA A 37 -11.90 40.24 24.24
C ALA A 37 -10.42 39.94 24.55
N VAL A 38 -10.17 39.13 25.59
CA VAL A 38 -8.84 38.69 26.06
C VAL A 38 -8.18 37.67 25.13
N SER A 39 -8.93 37.10 24.16
CA SER A 39 -8.43 36.09 23.23
C SER A 39 -9.07 36.21 21.86
N SER A 40 -8.26 36.01 20.82
CA SER A 40 -8.69 36.05 19.44
C SER A 40 -9.02 34.65 18.90
N THR A 41 -10.25 34.43 18.43
CA THR A 41 -10.65 33.14 17.86
C THR A 41 -10.23 33.04 16.39
N ILE A 42 -9.40 32.03 16.09
CA ILE A 42 -9.03 31.65 14.71
C ILE A 42 -9.99 30.55 14.24
N ILE A 43 -10.61 30.73 13.08
CA ILE A 43 -11.57 29.80 12.48
C ILE A 43 -11.01 29.31 11.14
N GLN A 44 -11.02 27.99 10.93
CA GLN A 44 -10.58 27.34 9.69
C GLN A 44 -11.47 26.14 9.39
N ALA A 45 -11.76 25.87 8.11
CA ALA A 45 -12.45 24.66 7.70
C ALA A 45 -11.64 23.39 8.07
N PRO A 46 -12.29 22.27 8.42
CA PRO A 46 -11.60 21.02 8.75
C PRO A 46 -10.77 20.50 7.56
N LEU A 47 -9.72 19.75 7.85
CA LEU A 47 -8.88 19.13 6.82
C LEU A 47 -9.63 17.93 6.23
N LYS A 48 -9.56 17.75 4.90
CA LYS A 48 -10.05 16.53 4.24
C LYS A 48 -9.30 15.33 4.81
N ALA A 49 -10.04 14.28 5.16
CA ALA A 49 -9.42 13.04 5.60
C ALA A 49 -8.54 12.47 4.48
N SER A 50 -7.35 12.02 4.84
CA SER A 50 -6.42 11.33 3.93
C SER A 50 -5.93 10.05 4.59
N ILE A 51 -5.59 9.05 3.78
CA ILE A 51 -5.12 7.73 4.24
C ILE A 51 -3.86 7.88 5.11
N LEU A 52 -2.93 8.74 4.65
CA LEU A 52 -1.69 9.05 5.34
C LEU A 52 -1.65 10.54 5.69
N THR A 53 -1.91 10.87 6.94
CA THR A 53 -1.90 12.27 7.42
C THR A 53 -0.56 12.94 7.15
N GLY A 54 -0.58 14.10 6.47
CA GLY A 54 0.62 14.87 6.13
C GLY A 54 1.45 14.29 4.99
N CYS A 55 0.95 13.27 4.28
CA CYS A 55 1.58 12.75 3.08
C CYS A 55 1.31 13.66 1.88
N ILE A 56 2.33 13.90 1.06
CA ILE A 56 2.18 14.64 -0.20
C ILE A 56 1.64 13.77 -1.35
N ALA A 57 1.77 12.45 -1.24
CA ALA A 57 1.29 11.52 -2.24
C ALA A 57 -0.21 11.30 -2.05
N GLY A 58 -0.98 11.63 -3.09
CA GLY A 58 -2.42 11.35 -3.14
C GLY A 58 -2.72 9.86 -3.26
N GLU A 59 -3.99 9.51 -3.03
CA GLU A 59 -4.47 8.13 -2.94
C GLU A 59 -4.22 7.33 -4.23
N SER A 60 -4.32 8.00 -5.40
CA SER A 60 -4.03 7.39 -6.71
C SER A 60 -2.57 6.97 -6.84
N LEU A 61 -1.63 7.86 -6.47
CA LEU A 61 -0.19 7.57 -6.50
C LEU A 61 0.17 6.47 -5.50
N LEU A 62 -0.36 6.54 -4.30
CA LEU A 62 -0.17 5.52 -3.26
C LEU A 62 -0.65 4.13 -3.73
N SER A 63 -1.83 4.08 -4.36
CA SER A 63 -2.39 2.84 -4.92
C SER A 63 -1.50 2.28 -6.02
N GLN A 64 -1.05 3.13 -6.96
CA GLN A 64 -0.17 2.73 -8.05
C GLN A 64 1.15 2.13 -7.52
N ILE A 65 1.79 2.80 -6.56
CA ILE A 65 3.06 2.35 -5.96
C ILE A 65 2.94 0.94 -5.35
N ILE A 66 1.85 0.69 -4.61
CA ILE A 66 1.59 -0.59 -3.96
C ILE A 66 1.31 -1.67 -4.99
N VAL A 67 0.44 -1.40 -5.96
CA VAL A 67 0.11 -2.33 -7.05
C VAL A 67 1.37 -2.68 -7.84
N ASP A 68 2.15 -1.69 -8.26
CA ASP A 68 3.40 -1.91 -8.98
C ASP A 68 4.38 -2.75 -8.17
N LYS A 69 4.52 -2.48 -6.87
CA LYS A 69 5.46 -3.21 -6.01
C LYS A 69 5.07 -4.66 -5.79
N PHE A 70 3.80 -4.90 -5.45
CA PHE A 70 3.36 -6.20 -4.94
C PHE A 70 2.62 -7.06 -5.96
N LEU A 71 1.86 -6.45 -6.88
CA LEU A 71 1.14 -7.19 -7.93
C LEU A 71 2.01 -7.37 -9.18
N TYR A 72 2.70 -6.32 -9.63
CA TYR A 72 3.51 -6.36 -10.84
C TYR A 72 5.02 -6.56 -10.60
N HIS A 73 5.41 -6.74 -9.33
CA HIS A 73 6.80 -7.00 -8.93
C HIS A 73 7.82 -5.96 -9.44
N ILE A 74 7.41 -4.71 -9.58
CA ILE A 74 8.26 -3.59 -9.98
C ILE A 74 8.94 -3.03 -8.72
N PRO A 75 10.27 -3.19 -8.57
CA PRO A 75 10.97 -2.73 -7.38
C PRO A 75 10.96 -1.19 -7.29
N VAL A 76 10.98 -0.67 -6.07
CA VAL A 76 10.81 0.77 -5.79
C VAL A 76 11.80 1.66 -6.54
N TYR A 77 13.05 1.24 -6.69
CA TYR A 77 14.04 2.01 -7.45
C TYR A 77 13.65 2.15 -8.94
N ARG A 78 13.00 1.13 -9.51
CA ARG A 78 12.54 1.13 -10.91
C ARG A 78 11.33 2.03 -11.08
N GLN A 79 10.41 2.03 -10.11
CA GLN A 79 9.30 2.99 -10.06
C GLN A 79 9.83 4.43 -9.99
N ALA A 80 10.77 4.71 -9.08
CA ALA A 80 11.39 6.03 -8.94
C ALA A 80 12.07 6.48 -10.25
N LYS A 81 12.81 5.58 -10.91
CA LYS A 81 13.41 5.84 -12.22
C LYS A 81 12.35 6.18 -13.26
N HIS A 82 11.28 5.40 -13.33
CA HIS A 82 10.19 5.62 -14.27
C HIS A 82 9.49 6.98 -14.04
N PHE A 83 9.23 7.35 -12.78
CA PHE A 83 8.65 8.65 -12.46
C PHE A 83 9.57 9.80 -12.88
N LYS A 84 10.88 9.64 -12.67
CA LYS A 84 11.90 10.61 -13.10
C LYS A 84 11.94 10.79 -14.62
N GLU A 85 11.79 9.71 -15.39
CA GLU A 85 11.70 9.75 -16.86
C GLU A 85 10.47 10.54 -17.36
N ILE A 86 9.40 10.61 -16.55
CA ILE A 86 8.18 11.38 -16.84
C ILE A 86 8.24 12.80 -16.21
N GLY A 87 9.40 13.19 -15.66
CA GLY A 87 9.64 14.53 -15.12
C GLY A 87 9.28 14.70 -13.63
N VAL A 88 9.06 13.60 -12.90
CA VAL A 88 8.69 13.61 -11.49
C VAL A 88 9.78 12.94 -10.66
N ASP A 89 10.64 13.75 -10.02
CA ASP A 89 11.74 13.24 -9.18
C ASP A 89 11.27 12.99 -7.75
N ILE A 90 11.08 11.71 -7.39
CA ILE A 90 10.71 11.28 -6.05
C ILE A 90 11.84 10.43 -5.48
N ALA A 91 12.33 10.81 -4.30
CA ALA A 91 13.34 10.04 -3.60
C ALA A 91 12.82 8.64 -3.25
N ILE A 92 13.65 7.61 -3.47
CA ILE A 92 13.36 6.21 -3.13
C ILE A 92 13.00 6.05 -1.65
N SER A 93 13.64 6.82 -0.77
CA SER A 93 13.34 6.84 0.66
C SER A 93 11.91 7.30 0.96
N SER A 94 11.39 8.30 0.23
CA SER A 94 10.00 8.77 0.37
C SER A 94 9.01 7.69 -0.05
N ILE A 95 9.24 7.04 -1.20
CA ILE A 95 8.37 5.93 -1.66
C ILE A 95 8.38 4.79 -0.65
N ASN A 96 9.55 4.38 -0.17
CA ASN A 96 9.64 3.33 0.86
C ASN A 96 8.90 3.72 2.13
N ARG A 97 9.04 4.97 2.61
CA ARG A 97 8.31 5.47 3.79
C ARG A 97 6.80 5.36 3.60
N TRP A 98 6.28 5.72 2.42
CA TRP A 98 4.86 5.60 2.11
C TRP A 98 4.40 4.14 2.06
N VAL A 99 5.21 3.25 1.47
CA VAL A 99 4.90 1.81 1.43
C VAL A 99 4.78 1.23 2.84
N TYR A 100 5.71 1.56 3.75
CA TYR A 100 5.63 1.10 5.14
C TYR A 100 4.39 1.66 5.85
N ALA A 101 4.14 2.96 5.72
CA ALA A 101 2.97 3.58 6.34
C ALA A 101 1.64 2.99 5.82
N LEU A 102 1.56 2.66 4.52
CA LEU A 102 0.40 1.97 3.96
C LEU A 102 0.27 0.54 4.46
N ALA A 103 1.38 -0.19 4.58
CA ALA A 103 1.36 -1.54 5.12
C ALA A 103 0.76 -1.56 6.54
N ASP A 104 1.13 -0.59 7.39
CA ASP A 104 0.55 -0.44 8.73
C ASP A 104 -0.95 -0.16 8.67
N LYS A 105 -1.41 0.70 7.74
CA LYS A 105 -2.84 1.00 7.56
C LYS A 105 -3.65 -0.18 7.02
N LEU A 106 -3.03 -1.03 6.20
CA LEU A 106 -3.65 -2.23 5.63
C LEU A 106 -3.56 -3.45 6.55
N TYR A 107 -2.74 -3.40 7.60
CA TYR A 107 -2.56 -4.51 8.53
C TYR A 107 -3.87 -5.01 9.18
N PRO A 108 -4.81 -4.16 9.63
CA PRO A 108 -6.09 -4.64 10.16
C PRO A 108 -6.91 -5.43 9.13
N LEU A 109 -6.83 -5.05 7.85
CA LEU A 109 -7.50 -5.75 6.76
C LEU A 109 -6.88 -7.13 6.53
N SER A 110 -5.55 -7.25 6.58
CA SER A 110 -4.88 -8.56 6.44
C SER A 110 -5.23 -9.50 7.60
N ILE A 111 -5.35 -8.99 8.82
CA ILE A 111 -5.82 -9.76 9.98
C ILE A 111 -7.26 -10.24 9.79
N ALA A 112 -8.16 -9.36 9.33
CA ALA A 112 -9.55 -9.72 9.08
C ALA A 112 -9.67 -10.80 8.00
N GLN A 113 -8.89 -10.69 6.92
CA GLN A 113 -8.82 -11.69 5.85
C GLN A 113 -8.29 -13.03 6.36
N MET A 114 -7.22 -13.03 7.16
CA MET A 114 -6.68 -14.23 7.79
C MET A 114 -7.73 -14.93 8.66
N ARG A 115 -8.43 -14.19 9.54
CA ARG A 115 -9.47 -14.76 10.40
C ARG A 115 -10.60 -15.42 9.60
N ARG A 116 -11.04 -14.76 8.53
CA ARG A 116 -12.06 -15.29 7.62
C ARG A 116 -11.59 -16.55 6.90
N MET A 117 -10.31 -16.63 6.57
CA MET A 117 -9.77 -17.80 5.88
C MET A 117 -9.61 -19.00 6.81
N LEU A 118 -9.15 -18.75 8.05
CA LEU A 118 -8.99 -19.77 9.08
C LEU A 118 -10.32 -20.33 9.60
N SER A 119 -11.45 -19.66 9.35
CA SER A 119 -12.78 -20.20 9.67
C SER A 119 -13.30 -21.19 8.62
N THR A 120 -12.53 -21.51 7.58
CA THR A 120 -12.94 -22.50 6.56
C THR A 120 -12.54 -23.92 6.95
N ASN A 121 -13.34 -24.91 6.54
CA ASN A 121 -13.13 -26.31 6.91
C ASN A 121 -11.93 -26.98 6.23
N PHE A 122 -11.33 -26.31 5.23
CA PHE A 122 -10.19 -26.82 4.49
C PHE A 122 -9.27 -25.69 4.05
N ILE A 123 -8.01 -25.79 4.48
CA ILE A 123 -6.93 -24.87 4.12
C ILE A 123 -5.72 -25.66 3.63
N GLN A 124 -5.00 -25.09 2.68
CA GLN A 124 -3.73 -25.60 2.17
C GLN A 124 -2.62 -24.70 2.70
N VAL A 125 -1.54 -25.31 3.17
CA VAL A 125 -0.39 -24.61 3.73
C VAL A 125 0.86 -25.14 3.05
N ASP A 126 1.67 -24.22 2.51
CA ASP A 126 2.94 -24.55 1.86
C ASP A 126 4.07 -23.69 2.44
N GLU A 127 5.24 -24.29 2.61
CA GLU A 127 6.42 -23.63 3.17
C GLU A 127 7.38 -23.22 2.05
N THR A 128 7.71 -21.94 1.98
CA THR A 128 8.75 -21.42 1.09
C THR A 128 9.85 -20.76 1.91
N THR A 129 11.10 -21.12 1.62
CA THR A 129 12.25 -20.57 2.35
C THR A 129 12.98 -19.52 1.52
N HIS A 130 13.39 -18.42 2.16
CA HIS A 130 14.13 -17.34 1.52
C HIS A 130 15.27 -16.86 2.42
N LYS A 131 16.36 -16.39 1.80
CA LYS A 131 17.44 -15.72 2.53
C LYS A 131 17.01 -14.30 2.86
N ILE A 132 17.03 -13.95 4.14
CA ILE A 132 16.62 -12.63 4.63
C ILE A 132 17.83 -11.94 5.25
N THR A 133 18.01 -10.68 4.89
CA THR A 133 19.08 -9.81 5.40
C THR A 133 18.44 -8.76 6.30
N ASP A 134 18.31 -9.07 7.59
CA ASP A 134 17.86 -8.13 8.62
C ASP A 134 19.03 -7.42 9.33
N ARG A 135 20.23 -8.00 9.23
CA ARG A 135 21.48 -7.47 9.79
C ARG A 135 22.50 -7.23 8.68
N LEU A 136 23.31 -6.18 8.87
CA LEU A 136 24.33 -5.83 7.89
C LEU A 136 25.37 -6.95 7.80
N GLY A 137 25.59 -7.46 6.59
CA GLY A 137 26.62 -8.49 6.33
C GLY A 137 26.25 -9.92 6.70
N SER A 138 25.03 -10.20 7.18
CA SER A 138 24.55 -11.56 7.40
C SER A 138 23.17 -11.80 6.79
N ALA A 139 22.93 -13.04 6.37
CA ALA A 139 21.63 -13.49 5.91
C ALA A 139 21.27 -14.78 6.64
N HIS A 140 20.07 -14.84 7.21
CA HIS A 140 19.53 -16.08 7.78
C HIS A 140 18.45 -16.65 6.88
N LYS A 141 18.14 -17.94 7.10
CA LYS A 141 17.05 -18.62 6.42
C LYS A 141 15.73 -18.23 7.07
N GLY A 142 14.91 -17.47 6.35
CA GLY A 142 13.55 -17.13 6.73
C GLY A 142 12.55 -18.12 6.14
N TYR A 143 11.43 -18.27 6.85
CA TYR A 143 10.36 -19.20 6.50
C TYR A 143 9.08 -18.40 6.23
N ILE A 144 8.56 -18.54 5.01
CA ILE A 144 7.31 -17.92 4.58
C ILE A 144 6.31 -19.03 4.34
N TRP A 145 5.23 -19.00 5.10
CA TRP A 145 4.10 -19.91 4.98
C TRP A 145 3.04 -19.27 4.10
N VAL A 146 2.71 -19.94 3.00
CA VAL A 146 1.59 -19.58 2.14
C VAL A 146 0.39 -20.37 2.58
N VAL A 147 -0.63 -19.68 3.10
CA VAL A 147 -1.87 -20.31 3.54
C VAL A 147 -2.96 -19.91 2.55
N ARG A 148 -3.65 -20.90 1.99
CA ARG A 148 -4.71 -20.72 0.98
C ARG A 148 -5.97 -21.45 1.41
N SER A 149 -7.13 -20.82 1.21
CA SER A 149 -8.40 -21.55 1.23
C SER A 149 -8.89 -21.77 -0.20
N VAL A 150 -9.34 -22.98 -0.49
CA VAL A 150 -9.95 -23.35 -1.79
C VAL A 150 -11.43 -22.99 -1.81
N LEU A 151 -12.10 -23.14 -0.65
CA LEU A 151 -13.54 -22.90 -0.50
C LEU A 151 -13.89 -21.41 -0.46
N SER A 152 -12.98 -20.59 0.09
CA SER A 152 -13.01 -19.14 0.00
C SER A 152 -11.74 -18.71 -0.71
N PRO A 153 -11.79 -18.29 -1.99
CA PRO A 153 -10.59 -17.98 -2.77
C PRO A 153 -9.85 -16.78 -2.16
N SER A 154 -8.93 -17.08 -1.26
CA SER A 154 -8.13 -16.12 -0.50
C SER A 154 -6.81 -16.77 -0.12
N VAL A 155 -5.77 -15.93 -0.03
CA VAL A 155 -4.42 -16.30 0.37
C VAL A 155 -3.94 -15.32 1.43
N PHE A 156 -3.23 -15.80 2.44
CA PHE A 156 -2.41 -14.94 3.29
C PHE A 156 -1.01 -15.54 3.46
N PHE A 157 -0.05 -14.66 3.74
CA PHE A 157 1.34 -15.04 3.99
C PHE A 157 1.66 -14.84 5.45
N HIS A 158 2.31 -15.83 6.06
CA HIS A 158 2.84 -15.73 7.42
C HIS A 158 4.35 -15.89 7.39
N TYR A 159 5.06 -14.91 7.94
CA TYR A 159 6.51 -14.96 8.07
C TYR A 159 6.88 -15.32 9.51
N ASP A 160 7.66 -16.38 9.66
CA ASP A 160 8.26 -16.75 10.94
C ASP A 160 9.80 -16.68 10.87
N LYS A 161 10.42 -16.28 11.98
CA LYS A 161 11.87 -16.08 12.11
C LYS A 161 12.65 -17.39 12.31
N GLY A 162 11.99 -18.54 12.32
CA GLY A 162 12.59 -19.87 12.48
C GLY A 162 11.78 -20.97 11.78
N SER A 163 12.33 -22.19 11.74
CA SER A 163 11.50 -23.37 11.40
C SER A 163 10.77 -23.82 12.67
N LEU A 164 9.63 -24.51 12.49
CA LEU A 164 8.82 -25.15 13.53
C LEU A 164 9.58 -26.13 14.45
N PHE A 165 10.90 -26.31 14.28
CA PHE A 165 11.76 -27.11 15.14
C PHE A 165 12.46 -26.27 16.22
N LYS A 166 11.70 -25.44 16.92
CA LYS A 166 12.04 -25.15 18.32
C LYS A 166 11.11 -26.02 19.14
N GLU A 167 11.69 -26.97 19.85
CA GLU A 167 11.00 -27.84 20.79
C GLU A 167 9.87 -27.06 21.46
N CYS A 168 8.65 -27.56 21.28
CA CYS A 168 7.55 -27.20 22.14
C CYS A 168 8.02 -27.62 23.53
N GLY A 169 8.60 -26.67 24.28
CA GLY A 169 8.96 -26.87 25.66
C GLY A 169 7.67 -27.18 26.39
N CYS A 170 7.37 -28.46 26.56
CA CYS A 170 6.72 -28.93 27.76
C CYS A 170 7.57 -28.41 28.91
N GLN A 171 7.22 -27.24 29.44
CA GLN A 171 7.49 -26.97 30.83
C GLN A 171 6.39 -27.72 31.57
N ASP A 172 6.78 -28.87 32.09
CA ASP A 172 6.04 -29.67 33.04
C ASP A 172 5.63 -28.82 34.26
N ALA A 173 4.44 -29.15 34.79
CA ALA A 173 3.80 -28.74 36.05
C ALA A 173 3.11 -27.37 36.11
#